data_AF-A0AAU9M4P4-F1
#
_entry.id   AF-A0AAU9M4P4-F1
#
_cell.length_a   1.000
_cell.length_b   1.000
_cell.length_c   1.000
_cell.angle_alpha   90.00
_cell.angle_beta   90.00
_cell.angle_gamma   90.00
#
_symmetry.space_group_name_H-M   'P 1'
#
loop_
_entity.id
_entity.type
_entity.pdbx_description
1 polymer ?
#
loop_
_entity_poly.entity_id
_entity_poly.type
_entity_poly.pdbx_seq_one_letter_code
_entity_poly.pdbx_strand_id
1 'polypeptide(L)'
;MSLCLQDGIQPGSNLLQGVEFLVSGPIDKQSILDSGILCCLIYILNALLGHNGRNTRQKVTSIEEEPEAMDSPGPYRRLVVEGSVVHIMKALASHPATAQSLIEDKSLQLLFEMVANGSLILFSRYKEGLVPLHSIQLHRHAMQILGLLMANDNGSTTKYIRRHQLIKVLLIGVRDFKPEIGDPAYTMGIVDLLLECIELSYRPEAGDIRMREDVRNAHGYQYLVQFSINYVVILHFIPSLLAAFVVEVDVKVEEPGKDNVHNNTFCTLMFQM
;
A
#
# COMPACT_ATOMS: atom_id res chain seq x y z
N MET A 1 12.44 -36.21 -1.00
CA MET A 1 13.88 -36.04 -0.71
C MET A 1 14.65 -36.27 -2.00
N SER A 2 15.09 -35.19 -2.65
CA SER A 2 16.13 -35.23 -3.69
C SER A 2 16.76 -33.84 -3.74
N LEU A 3 17.76 -33.63 -2.87
CA LEU A 3 18.71 -32.53 -3.00
C LEU A 3 19.81 -33.04 -3.93
N CYS A 4 19.57 -33.02 -5.24
CA CYS A 4 20.64 -33.23 -6.20
C CYS A 4 21.43 -31.93 -6.35
N LEU A 5 22.54 -31.89 -5.62
CA LEU A 5 23.65 -30.96 -5.73
C LEU A 5 24.28 -31.08 -7.12
N GLN A 6 23.94 -30.17 -8.03
CA GLN A 6 24.75 -29.87 -9.22
C GLN A 6 24.28 -28.54 -9.82
N ASP A 7 24.74 -27.45 -9.22
CA ASP A 7 25.09 -26.17 -9.85
C ASP A 7 25.45 -25.18 -8.73
N GLY A 8 26.40 -24.27 -9.00
CA GLY A 8 27.04 -23.41 -8.01
C GLY A 8 26.08 -22.88 -6.93
N ILE A 9 26.39 -23.19 -5.67
CA ILE A 9 25.58 -22.82 -4.50
C ILE A 9 25.36 -21.31 -4.53
N GLN A 10 24.10 -20.89 -4.66
CA GLN A 10 23.67 -19.51 -4.44
C GLN A 10 22.95 -19.47 -3.08
N PRO A 11 23.68 -19.15 -1.98
CA PRO A 11 23.14 -19.30 -0.64
C PRO A 11 21.85 -18.49 -0.42
N GLY A 12 21.75 -17.30 -1.02
CA GLY A 12 20.58 -16.42 -0.91
C GLY A 12 19.32 -16.98 -1.57
N SER A 13 19.40 -17.45 -2.82
CA SER A 13 18.25 -18.03 -3.53
C SER A 13 17.77 -19.33 -2.88
N ASN A 14 18.71 -20.17 -2.41
CA ASN A 14 18.38 -21.40 -1.70
C ASN A 14 17.67 -21.12 -0.37
N LEU A 15 18.10 -20.07 0.35
CA LEU A 15 17.42 -19.63 1.57
C LEU A 15 16.01 -19.14 1.28
N LEU A 16 15.83 -18.26 0.29
CA LEU A 16 14.51 -17.74 -0.08
C LEU A 16 13.56 -18.88 -0.50
N GLN A 17 14.04 -19.83 -1.30
CA GLN A 17 13.25 -21.00 -1.70
C GLN A 17 12.85 -21.86 -0.49
N GLY A 18 13.77 -22.05 0.47
CA GLY A 18 13.50 -22.76 1.71
C GLY A 18 12.44 -22.07 2.56
N VAL A 19 12.56 -20.75 2.73
CA VAL A 19 11.57 -19.96 3.48
C VAL A 19 10.22 -19.95 2.78
N GLU A 20 10.18 -19.79 1.46
CA GLU A 20 8.94 -19.87 0.65
C GLU A 20 8.22 -21.20 0.86
N PHE A 21 8.96 -22.32 0.85
CA PHE A 21 8.39 -23.63 1.14
C PHE A 21 7.81 -23.72 2.57
N LEU A 22 8.51 -23.16 3.56
CA LEU A 22 8.06 -23.18 4.96
C LEU A 22 6.76 -22.38 5.16
N VAL A 23 6.65 -21.19 4.57
CA VAL A 23 5.48 -20.31 4.74
C VAL A 23 4.26 -20.75 3.92
N SER A 24 4.47 -21.54 2.88
CA SER A 24 3.40 -22.18 2.09
C SER A 24 2.88 -23.48 2.71
N GLY A 25 3.65 -24.11 3.60
CA GLY A 25 3.26 -25.34 4.29
C GLY A 25 2.28 -25.13 5.46
N PRO A 26 1.67 -26.21 5.97
CA PRO A 26 0.82 -26.18 7.17
C PRO A 26 1.66 -26.13 8.45
N ILE A 27 2.63 -25.23 8.49
CA ILE A 27 3.55 -25.05 9.62
C ILE A 27 3.06 -23.87 10.45
N ASP A 28 3.31 -23.92 11.76
CA ASP A 28 3.09 -22.77 12.63
C ASP A 28 3.96 -21.60 12.16
N LYS A 29 3.31 -20.56 11.63
CA LYS A 29 3.96 -19.36 11.11
C LYS A 29 4.45 -18.47 12.25
N GLN A 30 3.99 -18.67 13.48
CA GLN A 30 4.35 -17.81 14.62
C GLN A 30 5.86 -17.81 14.86
N SER A 31 6.50 -18.98 14.88
CA SER A 31 7.96 -19.08 15.05
C SER A 31 8.75 -18.35 13.94
N ILE A 32 8.20 -18.30 12.72
CA ILE A 32 8.80 -17.57 11.60
C ILE A 32 8.61 -16.06 11.80
N LEU A 33 7.43 -15.61 12.25
CA LEU A 33 7.17 -14.20 12.55
C LEU A 33 8.05 -13.69 13.69
N ASP A 34 8.19 -14.47 14.76
CA ASP A 34 9.01 -14.14 15.94
C ASP A 34 10.49 -14.01 15.60
N SER A 35 10.95 -14.60 14.49
CA SER A 35 12.31 -14.42 13.98
C SER A 35 12.58 -13.02 13.42
N GLY A 36 11.55 -12.19 13.23
CA GLY A 36 11.66 -10.86 12.63
C GLY A 36 11.87 -10.86 11.11
N ILE A 37 11.74 -12.02 10.46
CA ILE A 37 12.01 -12.16 9.02
C ILE A 37 11.17 -11.21 8.16
N LEU A 38 9.92 -10.95 8.55
CA LEU A 38 9.05 -10.07 7.78
C LEU A 38 9.56 -8.62 7.79
N CYS A 39 10.02 -8.13 8.94
CA CYS A 39 10.66 -6.81 9.04
C CYS A 39 11.83 -6.73 8.05
N CYS A 40 12.72 -7.73 8.06
CA CYS A 40 13.84 -7.80 7.12
C CYS A 40 13.39 -7.78 5.65
N LEU A 41 12.35 -8.55 5.30
CA LEU A 41 11.79 -8.58 3.94
C LEU A 41 11.19 -7.24 3.52
N ILE A 42 10.58 -6.49 4.44
CA ILE A 42 10.08 -5.12 4.19
C ILE A 42 11.26 -4.19 3.85
N TYR A 43 12.36 -4.24 4.60
CA TYR A 43 13.55 -3.43 4.27
C TYR A 43 14.17 -3.82 2.93
N ILE A 44 14.21 -5.11 2.60
CA ILE A 44 14.67 -5.61 1.31
C ILE A 44 13.78 -5.09 0.18
N LEU A 45 12.46 -5.20 0.33
CA LEU A 45 11.50 -4.66 -0.64
C LEU A 45 11.70 -3.15 -0.85
N ASN A 46 11.87 -2.39 0.24
CA ASN A 46 12.13 -0.96 0.17
C ASN A 46 13.44 -0.64 -0.58
N ALA A 47 14.50 -1.42 -0.34
CA ALA A 47 15.77 -1.26 -1.05
C ALA A 47 15.63 -1.56 -2.56
N LEU A 48 14.86 -2.59 -2.92
CA LEU A 48 14.56 -2.96 -4.31
C LEU A 48 13.78 -1.85 -5.03
N LEU A 49 12.89 -1.14 -4.32
CA LEU A 49 12.18 0.04 -4.81
C LEU A 49 13.11 1.27 -4.91
N GLY A 50 13.99 1.49 -3.94
CA GLY A 50 14.88 2.65 -3.86
C GLY A 50 16.01 2.67 -4.90
N HIS A 51 16.43 1.51 -5.41
CA HIS A 51 17.48 1.42 -6.43
C HIS A 51 17.11 2.16 -7.74
N ASN A 52 15.81 2.32 -8.02
CA ASN A 52 15.36 2.94 -9.28
C ASN A 52 15.32 4.49 -9.23
N GLY A 53 15.69 5.08 -8.08
CA GLY A 53 15.77 6.53 -7.89
C GLY A 53 17.19 7.12 -7.83
N ARG A 54 18.23 6.31 -7.67
CA ARG A 54 19.61 6.82 -7.41
C ARG A 54 20.44 7.13 -8.66
N ASN A 55 20.04 6.67 -9.85
CA ASN A 55 20.83 6.87 -11.07
C ASN A 55 20.71 8.26 -11.73
N THR A 56 19.96 9.21 -11.16
CA THR A 56 19.72 10.52 -11.81
C THR A 56 20.09 11.75 -11.00
N ARG A 57 20.66 11.64 -9.79
CA ARG A 57 21.02 12.83 -8.97
C ARG A 57 22.52 13.16 -8.85
N GLN A 58 23.40 12.42 -9.53
CA GLN A 58 24.82 12.76 -9.60
C GLN A 58 25.36 12.51 -11.02
N LYS A 59 25.12 13.46 -11.92
CA LYS A 59 26.02 13.68 -13.06
C LYS A 59 26.06 15.14 -13.45
N VAL A 60 26.67 15.95 -12.59
CA VAL A 60 27.32 17.20 -13.00
C VAL A 60 28.69 17.23 -12.31
N THR A 61 29.75 17.26 -13.13
CA THR A 61 31.19 17.41 -12.83
C THR A 61 31.84 16.33 -11.95
N SER A 62 32.99 15.72 -12.24
CA SER A 62 33.97 15.73 -13.34
C SER A 62 35.08 14.74 -12.95
N ILE A 63 35.61 13.98 -13.92
CA ILE A 63 36.91 13.26 -13.93
C ILE A 63 36.99 11.92 -13.17
N GLU A 64 37.17 10.87 -13.97
CA GLU A 64 37.88 9.59 -13.80
C GLU A 64 38.09 9.03 -12.38
N GLU A 65 37.37 7.93 -12.10
CA GLU A 65 37.89 6.72 -11.47
C GLU A 65 36.87 5.60 -11.78
N GLU A 66 37.29 4.58 -12.55
CA GLU A 66 36.51 3.35 -12.75
C GLU A 66 36.45 2.59 -11.43
N PRO A 67 35.27 2.28 -10.86
CA PRO A 67 35.16 1.22 -9.88
C PRO A 67 34.92 -0.09 -10.63
N GLU A 68 35.76 -1.06 -10.30
CA GLU A 68 35.67 -2.47 -10.71
C GLU A 68 34.22 -2.97 -10.76
N ALA A 69 33.89 -3.63 -11.86
CA ALA A 69 32.59 -4.23 -12.11
C ALA A 69 32.28 -5.30 -11.05
N MET A 70 31.66 -4.89 -9.93
CA MET A 70 30.98 -5.80 -9.04
C MET A 70 29.89 -6.52 -9.83
N ASP A 71 29.94 -7.85 -9.77
CA ASP A 71 29.06 -8.82 -10.43
C ASP A 71 27.58 -8.51 -10.14
N SER A 72 27.00 -7.61 -10.94
CA SER A 72 25.59 -7.25 -10.84
C SER A 72 24.78 -8.46 -11.29
N PRO A 73 23.96 -9.06 -10.41
CA PRO A 73 23.13 -10.19 -10.81
C PRO A 73 22.24 -9.75 -11.98
N GLY A 74 22.38 -10.44 -13.11
CA GLY A 74 21.65 -10.10 -14.34
C GLY A 74 20.14 -9.93 -14.10
N PRO A 75 19.43 -9.16 -14.96
CA PRO A 75 18.04 -8.74 -14.73
C PRO A 75 17.07 -9.90 -14.42
N TYR A 76 17.33 -11.10 -14.93
CA TYR A 76 16.58 -12.31 -14.62
C TYR A 76 16.69 -12.74 -13.14
N ARG A 77 17.90 -12.70 -12.55
CA ARG A 77 18.13 -13.10 -11.15
C ARG A 77 17.45 -12.15 -10.17
N ARG A 78 17.43 -10.85 -10.47
CA ARG A 78 16.75 -9.84 -9.65
C ARG A 78 15.24 -10.08 -9.58
N LEU A 79 14.59 -10.36 -10.71
CA LEU A 79 13.15 -10.62 -10.76
C LEU A 79 12.76 -11.89 -10.00
N VAL A 80 13.60 -12.93 -10.01
CA VAL A 80 13.37 -14.15 -9.21
C VAL A 80 13.40 -13.84 -7.71
N VAL A 81 14.40 -13.09 -7.27
CA VAL A 81 14.51 -12.67 -5.85
C VAL A 81 13.32 -11.80 -5.44
N GLU A 82 12.97 -10.81 -6.27
CA GLU A 82 11.79 -9.96 -6.07
C GLU A 82 10.50 -10.78 -5.92
N GLY A 83 10.29 -11.76 -6.81
CA GLY A 83 9.14 -12.66 -6.79
C GLY A 83 9.07 -13.47 -5.49
N SER A 84 10.15 -14.15 -5.11
CA SER A 84 10.19 -14.93 -3.87
C SER A 84 9.98 -14.07 -2.64
N VAL A 85 10.60 -12.88 -2.56
CA VAL A 85 10.39 -11.93 -1.45
C VAL A 85 8.91 -11.58 -1.31
N VAL A 86 8.26 -11.17 -2.40
CA VAL A 86 6.84 -10.80 -2.39
C VAL A 86 5.95 -11.98 -2.00
N HIS A 87 6.21 -13.18 -2.53
CA HIS A 87 5.44 -14.38 -2.19
C HIS A 87 5.53 -14.73 -0.71
N ILE A 88 6.74 -14.72 -0.14
CA ILE A 88 6.95 -14.98 1.27
C ILE A 88 6.18 -13.94 2.11
N MET A 89 6.32 -12.66 1.79
CA MET A 89 5.64 -11.58 2.50
C MET A 89 4.11 -11.74 2.47
N LYS A 90 3.53 -12.08 1.32
CA LYS A 90 2.08 -12.33 1.20
C LYS A 90 1.63 -13.51 2.05
N ALA A 91 2.39 -14.61 2.02
CA ALA A 91 2.06 -15.81 2.79
C ALA A 91 2.12 -15.58 4.31
N LEU A 92 3.03 -14.72 4.75
CA LEU A 92 3.13 -14.28 6.15
C LEU A 92 2.02 -13.28 6.51
N ALA A 93 1.74 -12.29 5.65
CA ALA A 93 0.74 -11.25 5.89
C ALA A 93 -0.68 -11.76 6.15
N SER A 94 -1.02 -12.98 5.70
CA SER A 94 -2.30 -13.62 5.99
C SER A 94 -2.44 -14.12 7.45
N HIS A 95 -1.38 -14.08 8.26
CA HIS A 95 -1.44 -14.52 9.65
C HIS A 95 -1.85 -13.35 10.58
N PRO A 96 -2.84 -13.49 11.49
CA PRO A 96 -3.38 -12.37 12.26
C PRO A 96 -2.37 -11.59 13.12
N ALA A 97 -1.39 -12.29 13.73
CA ALA A 97 -0.37 -11.66 14.56
C ALA A 97 0.69 -10.87 13.77
N THR A 98 0.65 -10.93 12.43
CA THR A 98 1.72 -10.39 11.58
C THR A 98 1.78 -8.88 11.61
N ALA A 99 0.64 -8.20 11.56
CA ALA A 99 0.62 -6.74 11.58
C ALA A 99 1.19 -6.21 12.90
N GLN A 100 0.90 -6.91 14.01
CA GLN A 100 1.39 -6.57 15.34
C GLN A 100 2.92 -6.68 15.44
N SER A 101 3.55 -7.70 14.85
CA SER A 101 5.03 -7.82 14.93
C SER A 101 5.77 -6.69 14.22
N LEU A 102 5.11 -5.96 13.31
CA LEU A 102 5.70 -4.85 12.56
C LEU A 102 5.65 -3.50 13.29
N ILE A 103 5.01 -3.43 14.46
CA ILE A 103 4.88 -2.17 15.24
C ILE A 103 6.05 -1.93 16.17
N GLU A 104 6.94 -2.92 16.33
CA GLU A 104 8.13 -2.85 17.19
C GLU A 104 9.20 -1.92 16.61
N ASP A 105 9.20 -1.72 15.28
CA ASP A 105 10.10 -0.83 14.58
C ASP A 105 9.35 0.06 13.55
N LYS A 106 10.06 0.52 12.50
CA LYS A 106 9.50 1.36 11.42
C LYS A 106 8.96 0.55 10.24
N SER A 107 8.94 -0.77 10.31
CA SER A 107 8.60 -1.63 9.16
C SER A 107 7.18 -1.39 8.68
N LEU A 108 6.19 -1.30 9.59
CA LEU A 108 4.82 -0.99 9.19
C LEU A 108 4.72 0.39 8.54
N GLN A 109 5.37 1.41 9.13
CA GLN A 109 5.41 2.75 8.55
C GLN A 109 6.03 2.77 7.15
N LEU A 110 7.15 2.08 6.95
CA LEU A 110 7.82 1.98 5.65
C LEU A 110 6.91 1.37 4.58
N LEU A 111 6.08 0.38 4.95
CA LEU A 111 5.14 -0.22 4.01
C LEU A 111 4.04 0.77 3.57
N PHE A 112 3.51 1.58 4.50
CA PHE A 112 2.59 2.67 4.16
C PHE A 112 3.23 3.70 3.22
N GLU A 113 4.48 4.09 3.48
CA GLU A 113 5.24 5.02 2.64
C GLU A 113 5.50 4.46 1.23
N MET A 114 5.88 3.18 1.13
CA MET A 114 6.03 2.50 -0.17
C MET A 114 4.74 2.56 -0.98
N VAL A 115 3.59 2.30 -0.35
CA VAL A 115 2.29 2.35 -1.04
C VAL A 115 1.97 3.77 -1.51
N ALA A 116 2.08 4.78 -0.64
CA ALA A 116 1.78 6.16 -1.00
C ALA A 116 2.68 6.69 -2.11
N ASN A 117 3.99 6.39 -2.05
CA ASN A 117 4.98 6.82 -3.05
C ASN A 117 4.71 6.26 -4.45
N GLY A 118 4.06 5.09 -4.55
CA GLY A 118 3.69 4.49 -5.83
C GLY A 118 2.76 5.38 -6.65
N SER A 119 1.83 6.10 -6.00
CA SER A 119 0.91 7.03 -6.67
C SER A 119 1.62 8.32 -7.12
N LEU A 120 2.49 8.87 -6.27
CA LEU A 120 3.05 10.22 -6.43
C LEU A 120 4.15 10.34 -7.48
N ILE A 121 5.12 9.42 -7.47
CA ILE A 121 6.42 9.62 -8.13
C ILE A 121 6.64 8.58 -9.22
N LEU A 122 6.01 7.41 -9.12
CA LEU A 122 6.40 6.28 -9.95
C LEU A 122 5.73 6.24 -11.32
N PHE A 123 4.42 6.47 -11.39
CA PHE A 123 3.69 6.39 -12.66
C PHE A 123 4.06 7.50 -13.64
N SER A 124 4.31 8.70 -13.13
CA SER A 124 4.86 9.80 -13.91
C SER A 124 6.22 9.44 -14.50
N ARG A 125 7.15 8.98 -13.64
CA ARG A 125 8.48 8.54 -14.07
C ARG A 125 8.45 7.35 -15.02
N TYR A 126 7.46 6.47 -14.91
CA TYR A 126 7.29 5.34 -15.83
C TYR A 126 6.87 5.82 -17.22
N LYS A 127 5.89 6.74 -17.30
CA LYS A 127 5.48 7.36 -18.57
C LYS A 127 6.64 8.10 -19.24
N GLU A 128 7.55 8.66 -18.45
CA GLU A 128 8.79 9.30 -18.90
C GLU A 128 9.92 8.30 -19.23
N GLY A 129 9.70 6.99 -19.06
CA GLY A 129 10.71 5.94 -19.30
C GLY A 129 11.85 5.90 -18.28
N LEU A 130 11.73 6.63 -17.17
CA LEU A 130 12.77 6.78 -16.14
C LEU A 130 12.77 5.64 -15.11
N VAL A 131 11.69 4.86 -15.05
CA VAL A 131 11.61 3.65 -14.21
C VAL A 131 10.99 2.50 -15.00
N PRO A 132 11.43 1.26 -14.75
CA PRO A 132 10.89 0.08 -15.42
C PRO A 132 9.53 -0.35 -14.86
N LEU A 133 8.75 -1.05 -15.68
CA LEU A 133 7.41 -1.54 -15.31
C LEU A 133 7.41 -2.41 -14.04
N HIS A 134 8.46 -3.20 -13.82
CA HIS A 134 8.54 -4.07 -12.64
C HIS A 134 8.52 -3.28 -11.31
N SER A 135 8.95 -2.01 -11.30
CA SER A 135 8.80 -1.17 -10.11
C SER A 135 7.35 -0.89 -9.78
N ILE A 136 6.53 -0.61 -10.79
CA ILE A 136 5.09 -0.43 -10.61
C ILE A 136 4.48 -1.70 -10.00
N GLN A 137 4.90 -2.85 -10.50
CA GLN A 137 4.44 -4.14 -9.99
C GLN A 137 4.84 -4.36 -8.53
N LEU A 138 6.07 -4.02 -8.14
CA LEU A 138 6.50 -4.09 -6.74
C LEU A 138 5.70 -3.17 -5.81
N HIS A 139 5.38 -1.94 -6.24
CA HIS A 139 4.50 -1.06 -5.47
C HIS A 139 3.08 -1.62 -5.33
N ARG A 140 2.52 -2.22 -6.39
CA ARG A 140 1.24 -2.94 -6.31
C ARG A 140 1.31 -4.13 -5.36
N HIS A 141 2.43 -4.83 -5.30
CA HIS A 141 2.64 -5.91 -4.34
C HIS A 141 2.75 -5.40 -2.90
N ALA A 142 3.44 -4.28 -2.67
CA ALA A 142 3.47 -3.62 -1.36
C ALA A 142 2.05 -3.25 -0.89
N MET A 143 1.22 -2.72 -1.78
CA MET A 143 -0.19 -2.40 -1.52
C MET A 143 -0.99 -3.65 -1.15
N GLN A 144 -0.84 -4.74 -1.90
CA GLN A 144 -1.51 -6.02 -1.60
C GLN A 144 -1.06 -6.61 -0.26
N ILE A 145 0.22 -6.55 0.05
CA ILE A 145 0.76 -7.02 1.34
C ILE A 145 0.18 -6.19 2.47
N LEU A 146 0.15 -4.86 2.33
CA LEU A 146 -0.44 -3.98 3.33
C LEU A 146 -1.93 -4.29 3.54
N GLY A 147 -2.69 -4.50 2.47
CA GLY A 147 -4.11 -4.83 2.58
C GLY A 147 -4.35 -6.18 3.26
N LEU A 148 -3.53 -7.19 2.96
CA LEU A 148 -3.56 -8.46 3.69
C LEU A 148 -3.28 -8.26 5.19
N LEU A 149 -2.33 -7.41 5.56
CA LEU A 149 -2.07 -7.10 6.97
C LEU A 149 -3.28 -6.46 7.65
N MET A 150 -3.91 -5.45 7.01
CA MET A 150 -5.06 -4.76 7.58
C MET A 150 -6.29 -5.66 7.67
N ALA A 151 -6.52 -6.50 6.66
CA ALA A 151 -7.66 -7.42 6.62
C ALA A 151 -7.57 -8.53 7.69
N ASN A 152 -6.35 -8.93 8.08
CA ASN A 152 -6.13 -10.01 9.06
C ASN A 152 -5.82 -9.50 10.48
N ASP A 153 -5.51 -8.22 10.67
CA ASP A 153 -5.30 -7.63 12.00
C ASP A 153 -6.63 -7.47 12.76
N ASN A 154 -6.60 -7.74 14.07
CA ASN A 154 -7.76 -7.63 14.94
C ASN A 154 -7.96 -6.22 15.52
N GLY A 155 -7.27 -5.23 14.97
CA GLY A 155 -7.26 -3.84 15.45
C GLY A 155 -6.05 -3.51 16.33
N SER A 156 -5.14 -4.46 16.55
CA SER A 156 -3.97 -4.30 17.42
C SER A 156 -3.05 -3.16 16.97
N THR A 157 -2.99 -2.91 15.66
CA THR A 157 -2.10 -1.90 15.06
C THR A 157 -2.71 -0.49 15.01
N THR A 158 -3.98 -0.34 15.35
CA THR A 158 -4.73 0.92 15.17
C THR A 158 -4.12 2.09 15.94
N LYS A 159 -3.63 1.85 17.16
CA LYS A 159 -2.92 2.84 17.97
C LYS A 159 -1.62 3.29 17.31
N TYR A 160 -0.90 2.36 16.69
CA TYR A 160 0.33 2.66 15.97
C TYR A 160 0.02 3.50 14.72
N ILE A 161 -0.97 3.09 13.92
CA ILE A 161 -1.41 3.80 12.71
C ILE A 161 -1.79 5.25 13.02
N ARG A 162 -2.58 5.47 14.08
CA ARG A 162 -2.96 6.82 14.53
C ARG A 162 -1.76 7.62 15.00
N ARG A 163 -0.91 7.06 15.86
CA ARG A 163 0.27 7.73 16.43
C ARG A 163 1.21 8.24 15.34
N HIS A 164 1.40 7.45 14.29
CA HIS A 164 2.29 7.79 13.17
C HIS A 164 1.56 8.48 12.01
N GLN A 165 0.28 8.80 12.16
CA GLN A 165 -0.54 9.50 11.17
C GLN A 165 -0.57 8.80 9.80
N LEU A 166 -0.55 7.47 9.76
CA LEU A 166 -0.40 6.71 8.51
C LEU A 166 -1.61 6.85 7.58
N ILE A 167 -2.79 7.17 8.12
CA ILE A 167 -3.95 7.59 7.31
C ILE A 167 -3.63 8.82 6.45
N LYS A 168 -2.90 9.81 6.99
CA LYS A 168 -2.48 10.99 6.23
C LYS A 168 -1.48 10.62 5.14
N VAL A 169 -0.60 9.65 5.40
CA VAL A 169 0.35 9.14 4.40
C VAL A 169 -0.39 8.60 3.17
N LEU A 170 -1.43 7.78 3.38
CA LEU A 170 -2.27 7.29 2.28
C LEU A 170 -3.05 8.42 1.59
N LEU A 171 -3.65 9.33 2.36
CA LEU A 171 -4.42 10.45 1.82
C LEU A 171 -3.59 11.39 0.93
N ILE A 172 -2.29 11.56 1.19
CA ILE A 172 -1.39 12.30 0.32
C ILE A 172 -1.35 11.66 -1.09
N GLY A 173 -1.32 10.33 -1.17
CA GLY A 173 -1.34 9.59 -2.43
C GLY A 173 -2.62 9.77 -3.25
N VAL A 174 -3.75 10.05 -2.59
CA VAL A 174 -5.04 10.38 -3.24
C VAL A 174 -5.09 11.85 -3.64
N ARG A 175 -4.71 12.75 -2.73
CA ARG A 175 -4.73 14.21 -2.93
C ARG A 175 -3.90 14.64 -4.15
N ASP A 176 -2.72 14.06 -4.30
CA ASP A 176 -1.76 14.47 -5.32
C ASP A 176 -1.96 13.73 -6.65
N PHE A 177 -3.04 12.96 -6.79
CA PHE A 177 -3.41 12.31 -8.04
C PHE A 177 -3.62 13.34 -9.16
N LYS A 178 -3.02 13.06 -10.31
CA LYS A 178 -3.13 13.86 -11.53
C LYS A 178 -3.60 12.96 -12.68
N PRO A 179 -4.77 13.21 -13.30
CA PRO A 179 -5.32 12.35 -14.34
C PRO A 179 -4.37 12.10 -15.52
N GLU A 180 -3.51 13.05 -15.84
CA GLU A 180 -2.63 13.02 -17.00
C GLU A 180 -1.48 12.01 -16.82
N ILE A 181 -0.99 11.85 -15.60
CA ILE A 181 0.24 11.11 -15.29
C ILE A 181 0.06 9.97 -14.28
N GLY A 182 -0.97 10.03 -13.44
CA GLY A 182 -1.26 9.02 -12.43
C GLY A 182 -1.87 7.74 -12.97
N ASP A 183 -1.85 6.69 -12.16
CA ASP A 183 -2.59 5.46 -12.39
C ASP A 183 -3.81 5.42 -11.47
N PRO A 184 -5.01 5.52 -12.04
CA PRO A 184 -6.22 5.62 -11.26
C PRO A 184 -6.60 4.31 -10.57
N ALA A 185 -6.29 3.15 -11.17
CA ALA A 185 -6.54 1.86 -10.54
C ALA A 185 -5.68 1.66 -9.29
N TYR A 186 -4.43 2.13 -9.31
CA TYR A 186 -3.54 2.17 -8.16
C TYR A 186 -4.07 3.15 -7.11
N THR A 187 -4.51 4.34 -7.51
CA THR A 187 -5.06 5.33 -6.58
C THR A 187 -6.34 4.82 -5.92
N MET A 188 -7.20 4.11 -6.68
CA MET A 188 -8.35 3.39 -6.12
C MET A 188 -7.91 2.33 -5.10
N GLY A 189 -6.83 1.59 -5.35
CA GLY A 189 -6.28 0.68 -4.34
C GLY A 189 -5.82 1.36 -3.04
N ILE A 190 -5.38 2.64 -3.10
CA ILE A 190 -5.13 3.44 -1.89
C ILE A 190 -6.46 3.79 -1.18
N VAL A 191 -7.51 4.10 -1.94
CA VAL A 191 -8.85 4.34 -1.39
C VAL A 191 -9.40 3.09 -0.70
N ASP A 192 -9.23 1.91 -1.31
CA ASP A 192 -9.61 0.63 -0.70
C ASP A 192 -8.85 0.39 0.60
N LEU A 193 -7.53 0.65 0.63
CA LEU A 193 -6.74 0.56 1.86
C LEU A 193 -7.18 1.55 2.95
N LEU A 194 -7.62 2.75 2.59
CA LEU A 194 -8.20 3.71 3.55
C LEU A 194 -9.47 3.14 4.17
N LEU A 195 -10.31 2.47 3.38
CA LEU A 195 -11.51 1.80 3.87
C LEU A 195 -11.15 0.62 4.79
N GLU A 196 -10.19 -0.22 4.39
CA GLU A 196 -9.70 -1.31 5.25
C GLU A 196 -9.16 -0.81 6.59
N CYS A 197 -8.44 0.32 6.61
CA CYS A 197 -8.01 0.96 7.87
C CYS A 197 -9.19 1.46 8.71
N ILE A 198 -10.24 2.01 8.08
CA ILE A 198 -11.45 2.40 8.78
C ILE A 198 -12.12 1.17 9.41
N GLU A 199 -12.31 0.09 8.65
CA GLU A 199 -12.87 -1.18 9.11
C GLU A 199 -12.05 -1.78 10.26
N LEU A 200 -10.72 -1.71 10.16
CA LEU A 200 -9.79 -2.15 11.20
C LEU A 200 -10.07 -1.45 12.55
N SER A 201 -10.46 -0.17 12.52
CA SER A 201 -10.78 0.60 13.73
C SER A 201 -12.11 0.23 14.41
N TYR A 202 -12.89 -0.66 13.79
CA TYR A 202 -14.10 -1.26 14.39
C TYR A 202 -13.83 -2.66 14.96
N ARG A 203 -12.61 -3.20 14.83
CA ARG A 203 -12.25 -4.51 15.36
C ARG A 203 -12.04 -4.47 16.89
N PRO A 204 -12.17 -5.60 17.59
CA PRO A 204 -12.20 -5.63 19.06
C PRO A 204 -10.96 -5.01 19.74
N GLU A 205 -9.76 -5.17 19.16
CA GLU A 205 -8.52 -4.68 19.79
C GLU A 205 -8.24 -3.20 19.48
N ALA A 206 -9.06 -2.55 18.66
CA ALA A 206 -8.91 -1.14 18.33
C ALA A 206 -9.26 -0.19 19.49
N GLY A 207 -10.06 -0.67 20.45
CA GLY A 207 -10.61 0.15 21.54
C GLY A 207 -11.44 1.32 21.00
N ASP A 208 -11.17 2.52 21.52
CA ASP A 208 -11.90 3.75 21.19
C ASP A 208 -11.34 4.49 19.96
N ILE A 209 -10.42 3.86 19.23
CA ILE A 209 -9.85 4.45 18.03
C ILE A 209 -10.87 4.37 16.90
N ARG A 210 -11.20 5.53 16.30
CA ARG A 210 -12.06 5.67 15.13
C ARG A 210 -11.28 6.36 14.01
N MET A 211 -10.71 5.57 13.10
CA MET A 211 -9.88 6.11 12.01
C MET A 211 -10.66 6.95 11.01
N ARG A 212 -11.97 6.76 10.95
CA ARG A 212 -12.86 7.62 10.19
C ARG A 212 -12.71 9.11 10.58
N GLU A 213 -12.51 9.39 11.85
CA GLU A 213 -12.29 10.77 12.31
C GLU A 213 -10.91 11.27 11.90
N ASP A 214 -9.91 10.39 11.86
CA ASP A 214 -8.57 10.73 11.38
C ASP A 214 -8.61 11.11 9.88
N VAL A 215 -9.43 10.42 9.07
CA VAL A 215 -9.71 10.78 7.67
C VAL A 215 -10.39 12.14 7.58
N ARG A 216 -11.46 12.35 8.36
CA ARG A 216 -12.20 13.63 8.40
C ARG A 216 -11.28 14.80 8.75
N ASN A 217 -10.50 14.66 9.81
CA ASN A 217 -9.61 15.69 10.33
C ASN A 217 -8.43 15.99 9.39
N ALA A 218 -8.11 15.06 8.49
CA ALA A 218 -7.09 15.22 7.46
C ALA A 218 -7.66 15.76 6.13
N HIS A 219 -8.89 16.27 6.11
CA HIS A 219 -9.62 16.69 4.90
C HIS A 219 -9.80 15.57 3.87
N GLY A 220 -9.74 14.30 4.29
CA GLY A 220 -9.73 13.16 3.38
C GLY A 220 -10.98 13.06 2.51
N TYR A 221 -12.16 13.41 3.03
CA TYR A 221 -13.39 13.46 2.24
C TYR A 221 -13.32 14.41 1.05
N GLN A 222 -12.65 15.56 1.23
CA GLN A 222 -12.46 16.51 0.13
C GLN A 222 -11.56 15.90 -0.95
N TYR A 223 -10.48 15.23 -0.57
CA TYR A 223 -9.56 14.58 -1.52
C TYR A 223 -10.25 13.44 -2.27
N LEU A 224 -11.08 12.65 -1.58
CA LEU A 224 -11.86 11.57 -2.19
C LEU A 224 -12.88 12.09 -3.19
N VAL A 225 -13.62 13.16 -2.85
CA VAL A 225 -14.57 13.79 -3.77
C VAL A 225 -13.85 14.37 -4.99
N GLN A 226 -12.72 15.08 -4.79
CA GLN A 226 -11.93 15.64 -5.88
C GLN A 226 -11.40 14.54 -6.82
N PHE A 227 -10.89 13.44 -6.25
CA PHE A 227 -10.47 12.27 -7.02
C PHE A 227 -11.64 11.69 -7.84
N SER A 228 -12.82 11.53 -7.22
CA SER A 228 -14.02 11.02 -7.89
C SER A 228 -14.50 11.94 -9.01
N ILE A 229 -14.52 13.26 -8.83
CA ILE A 229 -14.92 14.20 -9.89
C ILE A 229 -13.94 14.13 -11.07
N ASN A 230 -12.63 14.05 -10.79
CA ASN A 230 -11.60 14.01 -11.82
C ASN A 230 -11.51 12.67 -12.55
N TYR A 231 -12.05 11.57 -11.99
CA TYR A 231 -11.85 10.23 -12.53
C TYR A 231 -13.11 9.36 -12.66
N VAL A 232 -14.01 9.36 -11.67
CA VAL A 232 -15.23 8.51 -11.64
C VAL A 232 -16.28 8.98 -12.66
N VAL A 233 -16.22 10.22 -13.14
CA VAL A 233 -17.10 10.69 -14.24
C VAL A 233 -16.78 10.01 -15.58
N ILE A 234 -15.67 9.27 -15.69
CA ILE A 234 -15.23 8.64 -16.96
C ILE A 234 -15.37 7.09 -16.95
N LEU A 235 -15.62 6.43 -15.81
CA LEU A 235 -15.82 4.97 -15.76
C LEU A 235 -16.95 4.59 -14.78
N HIS A 236 -17.96 3.88 -15.29
CA HIS A 236 -19.03 3.23 -14.53
C HIS A 236 -18.47 2.22 -13.52
N PHE A 237 -18.20 2.64 -12.30
CA PHE A 237 -18.05 1.86 -11.06
C PHE A 237 -18.06 2.95 -9.97
N ILE A 238 -18.97 3.06 -9.00
CA ILE A 238 -19.23 2.11 -7.93
C ILE A 238 -20.53 2.54 -7.18
N PRO A 239 -21.55 1.67 -7.06
CA PRO A 239 -22.67 1.84 -6.11
C PRO A 239 -22.27 1.72 -4.63
N SER A 240 -21.27 0.91 -4.28
CA SER A 240 -20.79 0.64 -2.91
C SER A 240 -20.03 1.79 -2.22
N LEU A 241 -19.13 2.49 -2.91
CA LEU A 241 -18.43 3.68 -2.41
C LEU A 241 -19.41 4.85 -2.28
N LEU A 242 -20.37 5.01 -3.21
CA LEU A 242 -21.43 5.99 -3.02
C LEU A 242 -22.35 5.59 -1.87
N ALA A 243 -22.76 4.32 -1.73
CA ALA A 243 -23.63 3.90 -0.62
C ALA A 243 -22.98 4.10 0.76
N ALA A 244 -21.68 3.80 0.92
CA ALA A 244 -20.98 4.03 2.18
C ALA A 244 -20.77 5.53 2.51
N PHE A 245 -20.75 6.42 1.51
CA PHE A 245 -20.50 7.85 1.69
C PHE A 245 -21.76 8.74 1.59
N VAL A 246 -22.81 8.30 0.87
CA VAL A 246 -24.09 9.01 0.68
C VAL A 246 -25.08 8.69 1.79
N VAL A 247 -25.10 7.47 2.32
CA VAL A 247 -25.98 7.08 3.43
C VAL A 247 -25.78 7.96 4.67
N GLU A 248 -24.65 8.66 4.81
CA GLU A 248 -24.39 9.57 5.94
C GLU A 248 -24.50 11.07 5.66
N VAL A 249 -24.73 11.48 4.41
CA VAL A 249 -25.13 12.86 4.14
C VAL A 249 -26.62 13.04 4.45
N ASP A 250 -27.44 11.99 4.28
CA ASP A 250 -28.89 12.02 4.57
C ASP A 250 -29.27 11.85 6.06
N VAL A 251 -28.38 11.34 6.93
CA VAL A 251 -28.72 11.15 8.37
C VAL A 251 -28.74 12.48 9.16
N LYS A 252 -28.74 13.63 8.49
CA LYS A 252 -28.78 14.95 9.14
C LYS A 252 -29.96 15.86 8.79
N VAL A 253 -31.01 15.37 8.13
CA VAL A 253 -32.22 16.17 7.96
C VAL A 253 -33.47 15.30 8.13
N GLU A 254 -34.18 15.56 9.23
CA GLU A 254 -35.62 15.34 9.54
C GLU A 254 -35.78 14.85 11.00
N GLU A 255 -36.46 15.52 11.95
CA GLU A 255 -37.57 16.51 11.91
C GLU A 255 -37.72 17.19 13.32
N PRO A 256 -38.65 18.15 13.55
CA PRO A 256 -39.29 19.11 12.64
C PRO A 256 -39.25 20.56 13.21
N GLY A 257 -39.29 21.55 12.32
CA GLY A 257 -39.75 22.89 12.71
C GLY A 257 -39.05 24.07 12.01
N LYS A 258 -39.75 24.60 11.01
CA LYS A 258 -39.67 25.95 10.43
C LYS A 258 -38.49 26.27 9.51
N ASP A 259 -38.87 26.41 8.24
CA ASP A 259 -38.58 27.52 7.34
C ASP A 259 -37.14 28.04 7.33
N ASN A 260 -36.35 27.53 6.39
CA ASN A 260 -35.63 28.45 5.49
C ASN A 260 -35.25 27.77 4.18
N VAL A 261 -35.89 28.27 3.12
CA VAL A 261 -35.57 28.06 1.72
C VAL A 261 -34.15 28.54 1.47
N HIS A 262 -33.22 27.66 1.08
CA HIS A 262 -32.16 27.94 0.09
C HIS A 262 -31.51 26.64 -0.43
N ASN A 263 -31.83 26.34 -1.69
CA ASN A 263 -31.11 25.54 -2.68
C ASN A 263 -30.53 24.17 -2.28
N ASN A 264 -31.36 23.14 -2.39
CA ASN A 264 -30.95 21.75 -2.49
C ASN A 264 -31.01 21.24 -3.95
N THR A 265 -30.26 21.88 -4.85
CA THR A 265 -30.23 21.51 -6.29
C THR A 265 -29.22 20.39 -6.59
N PHE A 266 -28.46 19.91 -5.59
CA PHE A 266 -27.44 18.88 -5.80
C PHE A 266 -27.98 17.43 -5.66
N CYS A 267 -29.06 17.21 -4.90
CA CYS A 267 -29.59 15.85 -4.68
C CYS A 267 -30.45 15.33 -5.84
N THR A 268 -31.05 16.20 -6.67
CA THR A 268 -31.98 15.77 -7.73
C THR A 268 -31.26 15.24 -8.99
N LEU A 269 -29.98 15.55 -9.19
CA LEU A 269 -29.22 15.12 -10.37
C LEU A 269 -28.64 13.69 -10.27
N MET A 270 -28.68 13.05 -9.09
CA MET A 270 -28.10 11.72 -8.88
C MET A 270 -29.11 10.56 -8.95
N PHE A 271 -30.40 10.84 -9.19
CA PHE A 271 -31.46 9.82 -9.25
C PHE A 271 -32.02 9.54 -10.66
N GLN A 272 -31.43 10.11 -11.73
CA GLN A 272 -31.90 9.89 -13.11
C GLN A 272 -30.81 9.45 -14.12
N MET A 273 -29.70 8.87 -13.67
CA MET A 273 -28.73 8.15 -14.53
C MET A 273 -28.45 6.77 -13.97
#